data_AF-A0A261ESL6-F1
#
_entry.id   AF-A0A261ESL6-F1
#
_cell.length_a   1.000
_cell.length_b   1.000
_cell.length_c   1.000
_cell.angle_alpha   90.00
_cell.angle_beta   90.00
_cell.angle_gamma   90.00
#
_symmetry.space_group_name_H-M   'P 1'
#
loop_
_entity.id
_entity.type
_entity.pdbx_description
1 polymer ?
#
loop_
_entity_poly.entity_id
_entity_poly.type
_entity_poly.pdbx_seq_one_letter_code
_entity_poly.pdbx_strand_id
1 'polypeptide(L)'
;MTAYTLVVDSNESLPLPISVQEYQKRTEHVVSELADINPDWSAQAAERLADFDDYGGTVHDFDGAMLHVYELWSLEHTGFPASFGSGWYSPDGMLNVCMEDIDLESAIDYAHMLNRTIIRIWYCTEGQIPGRFQLFTL
;
A
#
# COMPACT_ATOMS: atom_id res chain seq x y z
N MET A 1 3.57 27.11 1.79
CA MET A 1 3.69 25.80 1.12
C MET A 1 4.83 25.09 1.80
N THR A 2 4.51 24.04 2.54
CA THR A 2 5.51 23.18 3.15
C THR A 2 6.14 22.35 2.05
N ALA A 3 7.48 22.26 2.03
CA ALA A 3 8.18 21.57 0.96
C ALA A 3 8.00 20.06 1.16
N TYR A 4 7.65 19.34 0.09
CA TYR A 4 7.61 17.90 0.08
C TYR A 4 8.09 17.37 -1.28
N THR A 5 8.54 16.13 -1.32
CA THR A 5 8.97 15.45 -2.55
C THR A 5 8.33 14.07 -2.60
N LEU A 6 7.66 13.76 -3.72
CA LEU A 6 7.18 12.41 -4.01
C LEU A 6 8.39 11.50 -4.30
N VAL A 7 8.56 10.45 -3.50
CA VAL A 7 9.67 9.50 -3.59
C VAL A 7 9.23 8.20 -4.28
N VAL A 8 8.05 7.71 -3.95
CA VAL A 8 7.47 6.50 -4.52
C VAL A 8 6.02 6.76 -4.84
N ASP A 9 5.59 6.31 -6.01
CA ASP A 9 4.19 6.17 -6.37
C ASP A 9 3.97 4.73 -6.83
N SER A 10 3.17 3.94 -6.13
CA SER A 10 3.03 2.51 -6.45
C SER A 10 2.45 2.26 -7.86
N ASN A 11 1.84 3.27 -8.50
CA ASN A 11 1.36 3.16 -9.88
C ASN A 11 2.46 3.42 -10.92
N GLU A 12 3.55 4.08 -10.55
CA GLU A 12 4.64 4.46 -11.48
C GLU A 12 5.97 3.78 -11.12
N SER A 13 6.15 3.44 -9.86
CA SER A 13 7.35 2.80 -9.30
C SER A 13 7.20 1.29 -9.39
N LEU A 14 7.41 0.76 -10.60
CA LEU A 14 7.20 -0.64 -10.90
C LEU A 14 8.31 -1.52 -10.28
N PRO A 15 7.95 -2.67 -9.70
CA PRO A 15 8.93 -3.60 -9.14
C PRO A 15 9.77 -4.25 -10.24
N LEU A 16 10.85 -4.92 -9.84
CA LEU A 16 11.59 -5.79 -10.75
C LEU A 16 10.67 -6.89 -11.30
N PRO A 17 10.90 -7.37 -12.54
CA PRO A 17 10.11 -8.45 -13.13
C PRO A 17 10.02 -9.67 -12.21
N ILE A 18 8.80 -10.17 -12.01
CA ILE A 18 8.52 -11.33 -11.17
C ILE A 18 8.18 -12.51 -12.10
N SER A 19 8.80 -13.67 -11.88
CA SER A 19 8.42 -14.88 -12.62
C SER A 19 6.97 -15.28 -12.29
N VAL A 20 6.26 -15.87 -13.25
CA VAL A 20 4.87 -16.34 -13.03
C VAL A 20 4.75 -17.25 -11.81
N GLN A 21 5.71 -18.15 -11.61
CA GLN A 21 5.73 -19.07 -10.46
C GLN A 21 5.83 -18.34 -9.12
N GLU A 22 6.74 -17.37 -9.02
CA GLU A 22 6.92 -16.59 -7.79
C GLU A 22 5.73 -15.67 -7.54
N TYR A 23 5.15 -15.09 -8.60
CA TYR A 23 3.93 -14.30 -8.50
C TYR A 23 2.79 -15.13 -7.92
N GLN A 24 2.52 -16.32 -8.47
CA GLN A 24 1.46 -17.21 -7.98
C GLN A 24 1.65 -17.57 -6.50
N LYS A 25 2.88 -17.95 -6.11
CA LYS A 25 3.20 -18.29 -4.73
C LYS A 25 2.96 -17.12 -3.77
N ARG A 26 3.36 -15.91 -4.16
CA ARG A 26 3.17 -14.70 -3.36
C ARG A 26 1.70 -14.29 -3.30
N THR A 27 0.96 -14.43 -4.39
CA THR A 27 -0.49 -14.24 -4.44
C THR A 27 -1.21 -15.18 -3.48
N GLU A 28 -0.89 -16.48 -3.48
CA GLU A 28 -1.46 -17.44 -2.53
C GLU A 28 -1.18 -17.04 -1.08
N HIS A 29 0.05 -16.62 -0.79
CA HIS A 29 0.44 -16.18 0.55
C HIS A 29 -0.33 -14.93 0.99
N VAL A 30 -0.34 -13.86 0.19
CA VAL A 30 -1.00 -12.60 0.57
C VAL A 30 -2.51 -12.76 0.69
N VAL A 31 -3.16 -13.55 -0.17
CA VAL A 31 -4.59 -13.85 -0.06
C VAL A 31 -4.88 -14.59 1.24
N SER A 32 -4.04 -15.54 1.63
CA SER A 32 -4.17 -16.24 2.91
C SER A 32 -4.02 -15.30 4.10
N GLU A 33 -2.99 -14.45 4.11
CA GLU A 33 -2.78 -13.48 5.20
C GLU A 33 -3.94 -12.49 5.31
N LEU A 34 -4.43 -11.98 4.17
CA LEU A 34 -5.59 -11.10 4.13
C LEU A 34 -6.86 -11.79 4.63
N ALA A 35 -7.01 -13.10 4.43
CA ALA A 35 -8.19 -13.83 4.90
C ALA A 35 -8.30 -13.84 6.43
N ASP A 36 -7.16 -13.92 7.12
CA ASP A 36 -7.09 -13.86 8.58
C ASP A 36 -7.36 -12.44 9.12
N ILE A 37 -7.08 -11.42 8.31
CA ILE A 37 -7.28 -10.00 8.65
C ILE A 37 -8.72 -9.56 8.34
N ASN A 38 -9.13 -9.69 7.09
CA ASN A 38 -10.43 -9.29 6.55
C ASN A 38 -10.79 -10.16 5.33
N PRO A 39 -11.77 -11.07 5.46
CA PRO A 39 -12.20 -11.94 4.36
C PRO A 39 -12.63 -11.22 3.08
N ASP A 40 -13.20 -10.01 3.19
CA ASP A 40 -13.64 -9.24 2.03
C ASP A 40 -12.45 -8.68 1.25
N TRP A 41 -11.39 -8.25 1.95
CA TRP A 41 -10.13 -7.84 1.31
C TRP A 41 -9.43 -9.01 0.65
N SER A 42 -9.43 -10.19 1.29
CA SER A 42 -8.92 -11.42 0.68
C SER A 42 -9.63 -11.75 -0.62
N ALA A 43 -10.97 -11.68 -0.64
CA ALA A 43 -11.75 -11.94 -1.85
C ALA A 43 -11.43 -10.94 -2.97
N GLN A 44 -11.35 -9.64 -2.64
CA GLN A 44 -10.97 -8.58 -3.59
C GLN A 44 -9.56 -8.79 -4.15
N ALA A 45 -8.59 -9.11 -3.29
CA ALA A 45 -7.22 -9.37 -3.71
C ALA A 45 -7.12 -10.61 -4.61
N ALA A 46 -7.83 -11.70 -4.25
CA ALA A 46 -7.86 -12.91 -5.05
C ALA A 46 -8.44 -12.66 -6.45
N GLU A 47 -9.54 -11.90 -6.54
CA GLU A 47 -10.13 -11.51 -7.82
C GLU A 47 -9.15 -10.67 -8.65
N ARG A 48 -8.58 -9.61 -8.06
CA ARG A 48 -7.68 -8.70 -8.79
C ARG A 48 -6.39 -9.37 -9.25
N LEU A 49 -5.81 -10.25 -8.45
CA LEU A 49 -4.52 -10.89 -8.75
C LEU A 49 -4.65 -12.14 -9.64
N ALA A 50 -5.86 -12.69 -9.80
CA ALA A 50 -6.10 -13.86 -10.66
C ALA A 50 -6.02 -13.50 -12.16
N ASP A 51 -6.39 -12.27 -12.52
CA ASP A 51 -6.35 -11.76 -13.90
C ASP A 51 -5.00 -11.05 -14.16
N PHE A 52 -3.94 -11.84 -14.30
CA PHE A 52 -2.60 -11.35 -14.63
C PHE A 52 -2.16 -11.81 -16.02
N ASP A 53 -1.34 -10.99 -16.68
CA ASP A 53 -0.80 -11.32 -17.99
C ASP A 53 0.60 -11.97 -17.89
N ASP A 54 0.80 -13.08 -18.62
CA ASP A 54 2.11 -13.74 -18.80
C ASP A 54 2.86 -13.17 -20.01
N TYR A 55 4.01 -12.54 -19.75
CA TYR A 55 4.93 -11.95 -20.73
C TYR A 55 6.16 -12.83 -20.96
N GLY A 56 5.96 -14.12 -21.24
CA GLY A 56 7.04 -15.03 -21.61
C GLY A 56 7.80 -15.57 -20.38
N GLY A 57 7.07 -15.87 -19.32
CA GLY A 57 7.57 -16.44 -18.06
C GLY A 57 7.63 -15.45 -16.90
N THR A 58 7.34 -14.17 -17.15
CA THR A 58 7.21 -13.11 -16.14
C THR A 58 5.85 -12.45 -16.20
N VAL A 59 5.34 -11.99 -15.07
CA VAL A 59 4.09 -11.23 -15.04
C VAL A 59 4.28 -9.80 -15.55
N HIS A 60 3.20 -9.18 -16.02
CA HIS A 60 3.22 -7.76 -16.33
C HIS A 60 3.57 -6.93 -15.08
N ASP A 61 4.37 -5.87 -15.27
CA ASP A 61 4.91 -5.06 -14.18
C ASP A 61 3.81 -4.42 -13.32
N PHE A 62 2.67 -4.03 -13.91
CA PHE A 62 1.51 -3.51 -13.16
C PHE A 62 0.88 -4.55 -12.22
N ASP A 63 0.79 -5.81 -12.64
CA ASP A 63 0.25 -6.86 -11.78
C ASP A 63 1.23 -7.17 -10.64
N GLY A 64 2.53 -7.18 -10.96
CA GLY A 64 3.59 -7.25 -9.94
C GLY A 64 3.54 -6.09 -8.94
N ALA A 65 3.28 -4.87 -9.41
CA ALA A 65 3.12 -3.69 -8.55
C ALA A 65 1.87 -3.83 -7.65
N MET A 66 0.75 -4.29 -8.20
CA MET A 66 -0.48 -4.51 -7.43
C MET A 66 -0.30 -5.57 -6.34
N LEU A 67 0.35 -6.69 -6.65
CA LEU A 67 0.73 -7.70 -5.66
C LEU A 67 1.54 -7.07 -4.52
N HIS A 68 2.51 -6.21 -4.85
CA HIS A 68 3.34 -5.56 -3.84
C HIS A 68 2.55 -4.60 -2.93
N VAL A 69 1.56 -3.88 -3.47
CA VAL A 69 0.65 -3.04 -2.66
C VAL A 69 -0.08 -3.89 -1.63
N TYR A 70 -0.62 -5.05 -2.03
CA TYR A 70 -1.38 -5.92 -1.14
C TYR A 70 -0.50 -6.59 -0.07
N GLU A 71 0.74 -6.96 -0.41
CA GLU A 71 1.69 -7.47 0.57
C GLU A 71 2.08 -6.42 1.60
N LEU A 72 2.31 -5.17 1.18
CA LEU A 72 2.58 -4.10 2.13
C LEU A 72 1.35 -3.81 2.99
N TRP A 73 0.15 -3.84 2.40
CA TRP A 73 -1.08 -3.65 3.17
C TRP A 73 -1.27 -4.74 4.22
N SER A 74 -1.10 -6.02 3.87
CA SER A 74 -1.27 -7.11 4.85
C SER A 74 -0.33 -6.96 6.05
N LEU A 75 0.88 -6.43 5.83
CA LEU A 75 1.88 -6.18 6.87
C LEU A 75 1.67 -4.88 7.66
N GLU A 76 1.16 -3.83 7.01
CA GLU A 76 1.24 -2.46 7.53
C GLU A 76 -0.12 -1.77 7.74
N HIS A 77 -1.25 -2.43 7.46
CA HIS A 77 -2.60 -1.86 7.66
C HIS A 77 -2.93 -1.54 9.12
N THR A 78 -2.16 -2.06 10.08
CA THR A 78 -2.33 -1.80 11.52
C THR A 78 -1.03 -1.32 12.15
N GLY A 79 -1.14 -0.86 13.39
CA GLY A 79 0.00 -0.50 14.20
C GLY A 79 -0.41 0.39 15.37
N PHE A 80 0.46 1.32 15.75
CA PHE A 80 0.18 2.23 16.86
C PHE A 80 -0.57 3.46 16.35
N PRO A 81 -1.69 3.86 16.97
CA PRO A 81 -2.37 5.08 16.56
C PRO A 81 -1.40 6.26 16.68
N ALA A 82 -1.33 7.07 15.63
CA ALA A 82 -0.65 8.34 15.76
C ALA A 82 -1.48 9.25 16.67
N SER A 83 -0.80 10.05 17.49
CA SER A 83 -1.35 10.61 18.74
C SER A 83 -2.61 11.50 18.58
N PHE A 84 -2.97 11.87 17.36
CA PHE A 84 -4.18 12.58 16.96
C PHE A 84 -4.47 12.26 15.48
N GLY A 85 -5.71 12.35 15.00
CA GLY A 85 -6.06 12.15 13.58
C GLY A 85 -6.24 10.69 13.13
N SER A 86 -6.33 10.46 11.81
CA SER A 86 -6.56 9.15 11.16
C SER A 86 -5.27 8.38 10.80
N GLY A 87 -4.11 8.87 11.23
CA GLY A 87 -2.83 8.24 10.95
C GLY A 87 -2.45 7.11 11.93
N TRP A 88 -1.56 6.23 11.49
CA TRP A 88 -0.97 5.19 12.33
C TRP A 88 0.51 4.97 12.01
N TYR A 89 1.24 4.41 12.97
CA TYR A 89 2.60 3.95 12.79
C TYR A 89 2.60 2.46 12.55
N SER A 90 3.06 2.03 11.38
CA SER A 90 3.30 0.61 11.08
C SER A 90 4.44 0.05 11.97
N PRO A 91 4.61 -1.28 12.05
CA PRO A 91 5.63 -1.90 12.90
C PRO A 91 7.08 -1.45 12.62
N ASP A 92 7.37 -1.01 11.40
CA ASP A 92 8.67 -0.44 10.99
C ASP A 92 8.86 1.03 11.42
N GLY A 93 7.84 1.64 12.02
CA GLY A 93 7.83 3.03 12.49
C GLY A 93 7.46 4.05 11.41
N MET A 94 7.04 3.63 10.22
CA MET A 94 6.57 4.53 9.17
C MET A 94 5.23 5.16 9.55
N LEU A 95 5.09 6.47 9.33
CA LEU A 95 3.80 7.14 9.45
C LEU A 95 2.95 6.85 8.21
N ASN A 96 1.76 6.32 8.43
CA ASN A 96 0.78 5.98 7.41
C ASN A 96 -0.50 6.79 7.60
N VAL A 97 -1.15 7.18 6.52
CA VAL A 97 -2.47 7.83 6.54
C VAL A 97 -3.32 7.37 5.36
N CYS A 98 -4.63 7.21 5.57
CA CYS A 98 -5.61 7.00 4.50
C CYS A 98 -6.15 8.34 3.97
N MET A 99 -6.15 8.51 2.64
CA MET A 99 -6.63 9.72 1.95
C MET A 99 -8.17 9.83 1.85
N GLU A 100 -8.91 8.87 2.37
CA GLU A 100 -10.38 8.94 2.44
C GLU A 100 -10.85 10.10 3.33
N ASP A 101 -10.07 10.40 4.38
CA ASP A 101 -10.45 11.36 5.41
C ASP A 101 -9.79 12.74 5.27
N ILE A 102 -8.72 12.84 4.47
CA ILE A 102 -7.88 14.06 4.37
C ILE A 102 -7.30 14.26 2.98
N ASP A 103 -7.09 15.51 2.60
CA ASP A 103 -6.32 15.86 1.40
C ASP A 103 -4.81 15.75 1.64
N LEU A 104 -4.04 15.82 0.55
CA LEU A 104 -2.58 15.72 0.59
C LEU A 104 -1.97 16.81 1.49
N GLU A 105 -2.41 18.07 1.37
CA GLU A 105 -1.85 19.18 2.16
C GLU A 105 -2.03 18.94 3.67
N SER A 106 -3.22 18.47 4.06
CA SER A 106 -3.52 18.10 5.44
C SER A 106 -2.67 16.93 5.93
N ALA A 107 -2.42 15.93 5.08
CA ALA A 107 -1.53 14.80 5.41
C ALA A 107 -0.08 15.25 5.64
N ILE A 108 0.39 16.19 4.83
CA ILE A 108 1.72 16.78 4.94
C ILE A 108 1.84 17.60 6.23
N ASP A 109 0.92 18.52 6.48
CA ASP A 109 0.92 19.34 7.70
C ASP A 109 0.84 18.47 8.97
N TYR A 110 0.04 17.41 8.91
CA TYR A 110 -0.07 16.41 9.96
C TYR A 110 1.27 15.73 10.28
N ALA A 111 2.01 15.32 9.25
CA ALA A 111 3.33 14.72 9.44
C ALA A 111 4.35 15.71 10.02
N HIS A 112 4.28 16.99 9.66
CA HIS A 112 5.11 18.04 10.29
C HIS A 112 4.76 18.24 11.77
N MET A 113 3.48 18.23 12.13
CA MET A 113 3.06 18.30 13.54
C MET A 113 3.60 17.13 14.36
N LEU A 114 3.74 15.96 13.74
CA LEU A 114 4.32 14.75 14.34
C LEU A 114 5.86 14.69 14.24
N ASN A 115 6.50 15.73 13.72
CA ASN A 115 7.95 15.81 13.50
C ASN A 115 8.49 14.60 12.69
N ARG A 116 7.77 14.22 11.64
CA ARG A 116 8.17 13.17 10.70
C ARG A 116 8.73 13.78 9.42
N THR A 117 9.71 13.10 8.86
CA THR A 117 10.38 13.48 7.60
C THR A 117 9.95 12.59 6.43
N ILE A 118 9.19 11.53 6.70
CA ILE A 118 8.64 10.62 5.71
C ILE A 118 7.21 10.28 6.11
N ILE A 119 6.30 10.27 5.13
CA ILE A 119 4.91 9.83 5.28
C ILE A 119 4.53 8.94 4.09
N ARG A 120 3.82 7.85 4.40
CA ARG A 120 3.13 7.01 3.41
C ARG A 120 1.65 7.34 3.41
N ILE A 121 1.11 7.55 2.21
CA ILE A 121 -0.28 7.92 2.00
C ILE A 121 -0.95 6.80 1.20
N TRP A 122 -1.99 6.21 1.77
CA TRP A 122 -2.79 5.14 1.18
C TRP A 122 -4.07 5.71 0.58
N TYR A 123 -4.40 5.26 -0.63
CA TYR A 123 -5.67 5.59 -1.27
C TYR A 123 -6.72 4.57 -0.84
N CYS A 124 -7.32 4.83 0.32
CA CYS A 124 -8.33 3.98 0.94
C CYS A 124 -9.74 4.35 0.47
N THR A 125 -10.65 3.38 0.51
CA THR A 125 -12.08 3.56 0.31
C THR A 125 -12.78 2.58 1.24
N GLU A 126 -13.85 3.01 1.92
CA GLU A 126 -14.55 2.19 2.90
C GLU A 126 -14.90 0.80 2.35
N GLY A 127 -14.49 -0.24 3.08
CA GLY A 127 -14.72 -1.64 2.71
C GLY A 127 -13.84 -2.18 1.58
N GLN A 128 -12.95 -1.37 0.99
CA GLN A 128 -12.08 -1.78 -0.11
C GLN A 128 -10.63 -1.95 0.34
N ILE A 129 -9.93 -2.92 -0.25
CA ILE A 129 -8.47 -3.01 -0.10
C ILE A 129 -7.81 -1.88 -0.92
N PRO A 130 -6.82 -1.15 -0.37
CA PRO A 130 -6.16 -0.07 -1.11
C PRO A 130 -5.45 -0.57 -2.36
N GLY A 131 -5.68 0.12 -3.49
CA GLY A 131 -5.01 -0.18 -4.77
C GLY A 131 -3.75 0.63 -5.04
N ARG A 132 -3.42 1.60 -4.17
CA ARG A 132 -2.28 2.51 -4.37
C ARG A 132 -1.79 3.08 -3.05
N PHE A 133 -0.48 3.33 -2.98
CA PHE A 133 0.10 4.24 -2.01
C PHE A 133 1.12 5.18 -2.66
N GLN A 134 1.40 6.28 -1.97
CA GLN A 134 2.49 7.20 -2.28
C GLN A 134 3.37 7.40 -1.05
N LEU A 135 4.66 7.64 -1.28
CA LEU A 135 5.63 7.95 -0.23
C LEU A 135 6.19 9.35 -0.48
N PHE A 136 6.14 10.19 0.55
CA PHE A 136 6.67 11.56 0.49
C PHE A 136 7.76 11.77 1.53
N THR A 137 8.78 12.55 1.16
CA THR A 137 9.73 13.15 2.11
C THR A 137 9.40 14.62 2.35
N LEU A 138 9.58 15.07 3.58
CA LEU A 138 9.16 16.38 4.12
C LEU A 138 10.33 17.22 4.63
#